data_AF-A0A401H2K8-F1
#
_entry.id   AF-A0A401H2K8-F1
#
_cell.length_a   1.000
_cell.length_b   1.000
_cell.length_c   1.000
_cell.angle_alpha   90.00
_cell.angle_beta   90.00
_cell.angle_gamma   90.00
#
_symmetry.space_group_name_H-M   'P 1'
#
loop_
_entity.id
_entity.type
_entity.pdbx_description
1 polymer ?
#
loop_
_entity_poly.entity_id
_entity_poly.type
_entity_poly.pdbx_seq_one_letter_code
_entity_poly.pdbx_strand_id
1 'polypeptide(L)'
;MQNKVPTPTVPQNTAGMSSSLHQRSDQFVFFWKTGKELPNGYLSAWHLSPFMHEGYIYLTVHQWMAVQKARFFGDKSAEEKLHETIDPEDISTIAAGIKGDGAKKWGSMMGKAAVDGSYLKFTASLQAPDLKAKLLETGDRTLVKASPCDRFSGIGYGESIALSKQQFWGGNIMGKALMEVRRRLVEEAQPLPGATSRPATYDFDIEIMSTEDDWEDTPAPTADELDSSSMDKLTGLCAAVEQLSKCMDAMEVAKAA
;
A
#
# COMPACT_ATOMS: atom_id res chain seq x y z
N MET A 1 59.91 20.87 35.28
CA MET A 1 59.38 19.51 35.04
C MET A 1 57.94 19.67 34.55
N GLN A 2 57.68 19.32 33.28
CA GLN A 2 56.42 19.59 32.59
C GLN A 2 55.36 18.54 32.96
N ASN A 3 54.18 18.98 33.41
CA ASN A 3 53.03 18.13 33.68
C ASN A 3 52.33 17.74 32.36
N LYS A 4 52.31 16.44 32.06
CA LYS A 4 51.63 15.86 30.89
C LYS A 4 50.16 15.59 31.25
N VAL A 5 49.23 16.25 30.58
CA VAL A 5 47.78 15.98 30.67
C VAL A 5 47.45 14.72 29.87
N PRO A 6 46.68 13.74 30.41
CA PRO A 6 46.30 12.55 29.66
C PRO A 6 45.13 12.85 28.72
N THR A 7 45.28 12.45 27.46
CA THR A 7 44.26 12.55 26.40
C THR A 7 43.19 11.48 26.59
N PRO A 8 41.88 11.78 26.42
CA PRO A 8 40.85 10.76 26.53
C PRO A 8 40.85 9.89 25.27
N THR A 9 41.02 8.59 25.45
CA THR A 9 40.88 7.58 24.40
C THR A 9 39.40 7.34 24.16
N VAL A 10 38.91 7.67 22.95
CA VAL A 10 37.58 7.27 22.48
C VAL A 10 37.64 5.79 22.11
N PRO A 11 36.83 4.90 22.72
CA PRO A 11 36.78 3.51 22.30
C PRO A 11 36.07 3.42 20.95
N GLN A 12 36.82 3.14 19.89
CA GLN A 12 36.26 2.72 18.60
C GLN A 12 35.76 1.29 18.73
N ASN A 13 34.45 1.12 18.92
CA ASN A 13 33.78 -0.17 18.74
C ASN A 13 32.59 0.00 17.79
N THR A 14 32.87 0.02 16.48
CA THR A 14 31.87 0.15 15.39
C THR A 14 31.45 -1.19 14.79
N ALA A 15 32.05 -2.31 15.23
CA ALA A 15 31.82 -3.62 14.63
C ALA A 15 30.51 -4.31 15.07
N GLY A 16 29.94 -3.93 16.23
CA GLY A 16 28.73 -4.56 16.78
C GLY A 16 27.38 -3.99 16.28
N MET A 17 27.36 -2.76 15.75
CA MET A 17 26.11 -2.14 15.29
C MET A 17 25.69 -2.61 13.89
N SER A 18 26.67 -2.84 13.00
CA SER A 18 26.41 -3.23 11.61
C SER A 18 25.77 -4.62 11.51
N SER A 19 26.28 -5.63 12.22
CA SER A 19 25.69 -6.98 12.16
C SER A 19 24.27 -7.03 12.72
N SER A 20 23.98 -6.27 13.79
CA SER A 20 22.64 -6.19 14.40
C SER A 20 21.60 -5.50 13.54
N LEU A 21 22.02 -4.63 12.61
CA LEU A 21 21.14 -3.93 11.68
C LEU A 21 20.84 -4.79 10.46
N HIS A 22 21.82 -5.51 9.93
CA HIS A 22 21.63 -6.48 8.84
C HIS A 22 20.74 -7.64 9.28
N GLN A 23 20.89 -8.15 10.50
CA GLN A 23 20.03 -9.21 11.03
C GLN A 23 18.59 -8.71 11.33
N ARG A 24 18.42 -7.41 11.53
CA ARG A 24 17.10 -6.76 11.65
C ARG A 24 16.46 -6.49 10.30
N SER A 25 17.22 -6.25 9.22
CA SER A 25 16.64 -6.01 7.89
C SER A 25 15.93 -7.24 7.33
N ASP A 26 16.38 -8.45 7.68
CA ASP A 26 15.75 -9.69 7.22
C ASP A 26 14.33 -9.90 7.78
N GLN A 27 13.94 -9.15 8.84
CA GLN A 27 12.61 -9.17 9.43
C GLN A 27 11.60 -8.29 8.67
N PHE A 28 12.06 -7.39 7.80
CA PHE A 28 11.22 -6.40 7.14
C PHE A 28 11.25 -6.55 5.62
N VAL A 29 10.11 -6.31 4.98
CA VAL A 29 10.01 -6.12 3.54
C VAL A 29 9.50 -4.71 3.30
N PHE A 30 10.41 -3.83 2.86
CA PHE A 30 10.07 -2.44 2.57
C PHE A 30 9.49 -2.31 1.16
N PHE A 31 8.46 -1.48 1.02
CA PHE A 31 7.87 -1.13 -0.26
C PHE A 31 7.37 0.32 -0.27
N TRP A 32 7.29 0.94 -1.45
CA TRP A 32 6.73 2.28 -1.60
C TRP A 32 6.14 2.51 -2.99
N LYS A 33 6.99 2.81 -3.97
CA LYS A 33 6.61 3.10 -5.35
C LYS A 33 6.57 1.84 -6.21
N THR A 34 5.93 1.96 -7.35
CA THR A 34 6.00 1.01 -8.46
C THR A 34 7.20 1.35 -9.34
N GLY A 35 7.78 0.34 -10.01
CA GLY A 35 8.91 0.53 -10.92
C GLY A 35 9.63 -0.79 -11.19
N LYS A 36 10.24 -0.93 -12.38
CA LYS A 36 10.96 -2.15 -12.76
C LYS A 36 12.15 -2.46 -11.85
N GLU A 37 12.74 -1.42 -11.26
CA GLU A 37 13.91 -1.53 -10.37
C GLU A 37 13.53 -1.69 -8.89
N LEU A 38 12.23 -1.65 -8.56
CA LEU A 38 11.74 -1.76 -7.19
C LEU A 38 11.21 -3.18 -6.95
N PRO A 39 11.97 -4.08 -6.30
CA PRO A 39 11.63 -5.50 -6.21
C PRO A 39 10.29 -5.75 -5.50
N ASN A 40 9.91 -4.88 -4.57
CA ASN A 40 8.67 -4.98 -3.80
C ASN A 40 7.57 -4.03 -4.28
N GLY A 41 7.72 -3.42 -5.46
CA GLY A 41 6.74 -2.47 -6.00
C GLY A 41 5.35 -3.09 -6.23
N TYR A 42 5.28 -4.41 -6.36
CA TYR A 42 4.04 -5.17 -6.45
C TYR A 42 3.19 -5.11 -5.17
N LEU A 43 3.76 -4.73 -4.01
CA LEU A 43 3.02 -4.52 -2.76
C LEU A 43 2.35 -3.14 -2.72
N SER A 44 2.75 -2.21 -3.59
CA SER A 44 2.16 -0.86 -3.62
C SER A 44 0.69 -0.90 -4.01
N ALA A 45 -0.12 -0.03 -3.39
CA ALA A 45 -1.52 0.16 -3.75
C ALA A 45 -1.68 0.68 -5.19
N TRP A 46 -0.65 1.34 -5.72
CA TRP A 46 -0.58 1.88 -7.09
C TRP A 46 -0.13 0.86 -8.13
N HIS A 47 0.20 -0.36 -7.72
CA HIS A 47 0.58 -1.40 -8.68
C HIS A 47 -0.61 -1.73 -9.59
N LEU A 48 -0.41 -1.60 -10.91
CA LEU A 48 -1.41 -1.89 -11.92
C LEU A 48 -1.74 -3.38 -11.89
N SER A 49 -2.90 -3.70 -11.33
CA SER A 49 -3.37 -5.07 -11.14
C SER A 49 -4.90 -5.09 -11.25
N PRO A 50 -5.44 -4.95 -12.47
CA PRO A 50 -6.87 -4.73 -12.65
C PRO A 50 -7.70 -5.89 -12.08
N PHE A 51 -8.76 -5.56 -11.35
CA PHE A 51 -9.74 -6.52 -10.83
C PHE A 51 -11.16 -5.97 -10.95
N MET A 52 -12.15 -6.87 -11.00
CA MET A 52 -13.56 -6.52 -11.07
C MET A 52 -14.23 -6.72 -9.71
N HIS A 53 -15.07 -5.77 -9.30
CA HIS A 53 -15.90 -5.89 -8.12
C HIS A 53 -17.19 -5.10 -8.30
N GLU A 54 -18.34 -5.70 -7.94
CA GLU A 54 -19.67 -5.06 -8.04
C GLU A 54 -19.98 -4.43 -9.42
N GLY A 55 -19.48 -5.03 -10.50
CA GLY A 55 -19.70 -4.54 -11.87
C GLY A 55 -18.77 -3.42 -12.32
N TYR A 56 -17.83 -2.98 -11.47
CA TYR A 56 -16.81 -1.99 -11.81
C TYR A 56 -15.43 -2.63 -11.95
N ILE A 57 -14.62 -2.08 -12.85
CA ILE A 57 -13.21 -2.43 -13.00
C ILE A 57 -12.39 -1.40 -12.23
N TYR A 58 -11.49 -1.89 -11.37
CA TYR A 58 -10.52 -1.07 -10.66
C TYR A 58 -9.13 -1.43 -11.17
N LEU A 59 -8.38 -0.44 -11.63
CA LEU A 59 -7.02 -0.63 -12.15
C LEU A 59 -6.01 -0.89 -11.02
N THR A 60 -6.26 -0.29 -9.86
CA THR A 60 -5.37 -0.33 -8.70
C THR A 60 -6.16 -0.41 -7.41
N VAL A 61 -5.50 -0.88 -6.35
CA VAL A 61 -6.06 -0.84 -4.99
C VAL A 61 -6.26 0.60 -4.53
N HIS A 62 -5.41 1.53 -4.97
CA HIS A 62 -5.58 2.95 -4.65
C HIS A 62 -6.90 3.51 -5.20
N GLN A 63 -7.22 3.24 -6.46
CA GLN A 63 -8.49 3.65 -7.07
C GLN A 63 -9.69 3.05 -6.31
N TRP A 64 -9.62 1.77 -5.96
CA TRP A 64 -10.62 1.12 -5.10
C TRP A 64 -10.80 1.87 -3.77
N MET A 65 -9.71 2.17 -3.06
CA MET A 65 -9.77 2.88 -1.79
C MET A 65 -10.34 4.30 -1.94
N ALA A 66 -10.05 5.00 -3.04
CA ALA A 66 -10.64 6.31 -3.34
C ALA A 66 -12.16 6.22 -3.55
N VAL A 67 -12.64 5.21 -4.28
CA VAL A 67 -14.09 4.97 -4.46
C VAL A 67 -14.76 4.63 -3.12
N GLN A 68 -14.13 3.78 -2.30
CA GLN A 68 -14.64 3.47 -0.97
C GLN A 68 -14.68 4.73 -0.07
N LYS A 69 -13.75 5.67 -0.25
CA LYS A 69 -13.77 6.99 0.42
C LYS A 69 -14.98 7.82 -0.03
N ALA A 70 -15.21 7.90 -1.34
CA ALA A 70 -16.34 8.63 -1.90
C ALA A 70 -17.67 8.07 -1.38
N ARG A 71 -17.83 6.74 -1.42
CA ARG A 71 -18.99 6.02 -0.86
C ARG A 71 -19.19 6.30 0.63
N PHE A 72 -18.12 6.26 1.41
CA PHE A 72 -18.17 6.50 2.86
C PHE A 72 -18.67 7.90 3.20
N PHE A 73 -18.23 8.92 2.48
CA PHE A 73 -18.67 10.31 2.68
C PHE A 73 -19.93 10.69 1.89
N GLY A 74 -20.48 9.78 1.07
CA GLY A 74 -21.64 10.04 0.24
C GLY A 74 -21.39 10.96 -0.95
N ASP A 75 -20.13 11.15 -1.37
CA ASP A 75 -19.75 11.97 -2.52
C ASP A 75 -19.93 11.19 -3.83
N LYS A 76 -21.18 11.15 -4.31
CA LYS A 76 -21.55 10.43 -5.54
C LYS A 76 -20.83 10.97 -6.78
N SER A 77 -20.56 12.28 -6.82
CA SER A 77 -19.88 12.88 -7.98
C SER A 77 -18.43 12.44 -8.06
N ALA A 78 -17.73 12.38 -6.92
CA ALA A 78 -16.38 11.82 -6.88
C ALA A 78 -16.37 10.33 -7.19
N GLU A 79 -17.33 9.55 -6.68
CA GLU A 79 -17.48 8.12 -6.99
C GLU A 79 -17.60 7.87 -8.49
N GLU A 80 -18.54 8.54 -9.17
CA GLU A 80 -18.76 8.42 -10.62
C GLU A 80 -17.49 8.77 -11.41
N LYS A 81 -16.85 9.90 -11.09
CA LYS A 81 -15.59 10.31 -11.75
C LYS A 81 -14.50 9.27 -11.56
N LEU A 82 -14.30 8.77 -10.34
CA LEU A 82 -13.27 7.78 -10.04
C LEU A 82 -13.45 6.47 -10.81
N HIS A 83 -14.68 6.10 -11.15
CA HIS A 83 -14.96 4.93 -11.98
C HIS A 83 -14.61 5.14 -13.46
N GLU A 84 -14.61 6.38 -13.94
CA GLU A 84 -14.30 6.74 -15.33
C GLU A 84 -12.83 7.14 -15.51
N THR A 85 -12.13 7.53 -14.43
CA THR A 85 -10.75 7.97 -14.46
C THR A 85 -9.76 6.80 -14.46
N ILE A 86 -8.80 6.84 -15.39
CA ILE A 86 -7.68 5.89 -15.46
C ILE A 86 -6.33 6.50 -15.06
N ASP A 87 -6.23 7.83 -15.12
CA ASP A 87 -4.98 8.54 -14.85
C ASP A 87 -4.70 8.61 -13.33
N PRO A 88 -3.52 8.18 -12.86
CA PRO A 88 -3.19 8.19 -11.43
C PRO A 88 -3.20 9.58 -10.77
N GLU A 89 -2.84 10.64 -11.50
CA GLU A 89 -2.80 12.02 -11.00
C GLU A 89 -4.22 12.55 -10.82
N ASP A 90 -5.09 12.31 -11.79
CA ASP A 90 -6.52 12.66 -11.69
C ASP A 90 -7.19 11.89 -10.55
N ILE A 91 -6.94 10.58 -10.42
CA ILE A 91 -7.47 9.76 -9.31
C ILE A 91 -7.03 10.35 -7.97
N SER A 92 -5.75 10.71 -7.83
CA SER A 92 -5.21 11.31 -6.61
C SER A 92 -5.88 12.65 -6.31
N THR A 93 -6.08 13.48 -7.34
CA THR A 93 -6.71 14.80 -7.22
C THR A 93 -8.17 14.69 -6.78
N ILE A 94 -8.95 13.79 -7.40
CA ILE A 94 -10.34 13.54 -7.03
C ILE A 94 -10.40 13.00 -5.59
N ALA A 95 -9.55 12.03 -5.25
CA ALA A 95 -9.52 11.44 -3.91
C ALA A 95 -9.19 12.45 -2.81
N ALA A 96 -8.29 13.39 -3.09
CA ALA A 96 -7.95 14.50 -2.19
C ALA A 96 -9.12 15.49 -2.04
N GLY A 97 -9.91 15.68 -3.09
CA GLY A 97 -11.09 16.54 -3.11
C GLY A 97 -12.31 16.03 -2.33
N ILE A 98 -12.37 14.72 -2.02
CA ILE A 98 -13.48 14.13 -1.24
C ILE A 98 -13.42 14.66 0.20
N LYS A 99 -14.45 15.42 0.57
CA LYS A 99 -14.64 16.01 1.89
C LYS A 99 -15.84 15.38 2.60
N GLY A 100 -15.75 15.28 3.92
CA GLY A 100 -16.89 14.93 4.75
C GLY A 100 -16.51 14.83 6.22
N ASP A 101 -17.51 14.87 7.09
CA ASP A 101 -17.31 14.85 8.54
C ASP A 101 -16.97 13.43 9.03
N GLY A 102 -16.08 13.33 10.02
CA GLY A 102 -15.77 12.05 10.65
C GLY A 102 -14.53 11.35 10.10
N ALA A 103 -13.49 12.10 9.78
CA ALA A 103 -12.20 11.57 9.33
C ALA A 103 -11.60 10.49 10.24
N LYS A 104 -11.84 10.57 11.56
CA LYS A 104 -11.47 9.51 12.51
C LYS A 104 -12.14 8.17 12.17
N LYS A 105 -13.42 8.20 11.79
CA LYS A 105 -14.17 7.01 11.35
C LYS A 105 -13.68 6.53 9.99
N TRP A 106 -13.34 7.46 9.08
CA TRP A 106 -12.70 7.10 7.82
C TRP A 106 -11.38 6.37 8.05
N GLY A 107 -10.57 6.80 9.03
CA GLY A 107 -9.30 6.14 9.33
C GLY A 107 -9.46 4.64 9.61
N SER A 108 -10.47 4.26 10.42
CA SER A 108 -10.80 2.85 10.67
C SER A 108 -11.30 2.14 9.40
N MET A 109 -12.16 2.81 8.62
CA MET A 109 -12.71 2.26 7.37
C MET A 109 -11.64 2.09 6.28
N MET A 110 -10.64 2.97 6.24
CA MET A 110 -9.55 2.93 5.26
C MET A 110 -8.73 1.65 5.41
N GLY A 111 -8.49 1.19 6.63
CA GLY A 111 -7.84 -0.10 6.87
C GLY A 111 -8.61 -1.26 6.26
N LYS A 112 -9.94 -1.29 6.46
CA LYS A 112 -10.81 -2.31 5.84
C LYS A 112 -10.79 -2.21 4.31
N ALA A 113 -10.92 -1.00 3.76
CA ALA A 113 -10.86 -0.79 2.32
C ALA A 113 -9.51 -1.24 1.72
N ALA A 114 -8.40 -0.99 2.43
CA ALA A 114 -7.07 -1.44 2.04
C ALA A 114 -6.95 -2.97 2.05
N VAL A 115 -7.51 -3.65 3.06
CA VAL A 115 -7.56 -5.12 3.13
C VAL A 115 -8.39 -5.68 1.99
N ASP A 116 -9.63 -5.20 1.82
CA ASP A 116 -10.56 -5.73 0.83
C ASP A 116 -10.03 -5.54 -0.60
N GLY A 117 -9.53 -4.35 -0.93
CA GLY A 117 -8.95 -4.07 -2.24
C GLY A 117 -7.67 -4.86 -2.49
N SER A 118 -6.81 -4.99 -1.48
CA SER A 118 -5.61 -5.83 -1.59
C SER A 118 -5.99 -7.30 -1.78
N TYR A 119 -6.97 -7.80 -1.05
CA TYR A 119 -7.45 -9.18 -1.21
C TYR A 119 -7.93 -9.44 -2.64
N LEU A 120 -8.76 -8.55 -3.20
CA LEU A 120 -9.21 -8.64 -4.60
C LEU A 120 -8.03 -8.62 -5.58
N LYS A 121 -7.04 -7.76 -5.37
CA LYS A 121 -5.80 -7.76 -6.16
C LYS A 121 -5.08 -9.12 -6.13
N PHE A 122 -4.96 -9.75 -4.98
CA PHE A 122 -4.23 -11.03 -4.83
C PHE A 122 -5.09 -12.27 -5.13
N THR A 123 -6.39 -12.13 -5.40
CA THR A 123 -7.29 -13.29 -5.63
C THR A 123 -8.08 -13.23 -6.94
N ALA A 124 -8.42 -12.03 -7.42
CA ALA A 124 -9.33 -11.81 -8.54
C ALA A 124 -8.73 -10.98 -9.68
N SER A 125 -7.51 -10.42 -9.52
CA SER A 125 -6.82 -9.78 -10.64
C SER A 125 -6.28 -10.81 -11.63
N LEU A 126 -6.04 -10.38 -12.88
CA LEU A 126 -5.42 -11.26 -13.89
C LEU A 126 -4.04 -11.79 -13.48
N GLN A 127 -3.31 -11.02 -12.68
CA GLN A 127 -1.97 -11.36 -12.19
C GLN A 127 -2.02 -12.04 -10.81
N ALA A 128 -3.22 -12.36 -10.30
CA ALA A 128 -3.41 -12.87 -8.95
C ALA A 128 -2.57 -14.11 -8.63
N PRO A 129 -2.40 -15.13 -9.49
CA PRO A 129 -1.58 -16.30 -9.16
C PRO A 129 -0.13 -15.94 -8.80
N ASP A 130 0.52 -15.12 -9.64
CA ASP A 130 1.92 -14.71 -9.43
C ASP A 130 2.06 -13.74 -8.24
N LEU A 131 1.14 -12.78 -8.14
CA LEU A 131 1.14 -11.81 -7.04
C LEU A 131 0.90 -12.50 -5.69
N LYS A 132 -0.03 -13.46 -5.64
CA LYS A 132 -0.32 -14.27 -4.46
C LYS A 132 0.92 -15.06 -4.02
N ALA A 133 1.59 -15.74 -4.95
CA ALA A 133 2.83 -16.46 -4.65
C ALA A 133 3.88 -15.54 -4.04
N LYS A 134 4.14 -14.38 -4.66
CA LYS A 134 5.09 -13.37 -4.14
C LYS A 134 4.71 -12.84 -2.76
N LEU A 135 3.43 -12.59 -2.51
CA LEU A 135 2.95 -12.17 -1.19
C LEU A 135 3.20 -13.26 -0.14
N LEU A 136 2.93 -14.53 -0.46
CA LEU A 136 3.16 -15.65 0.46
C LEU A 136 4.66 -15.88 0.73
N GLU A 137 5.53 -15.68 -0.27
CA GLU A 137 7.00 -15.73 -0.13
C GLU A 137 7.55 -14.69 0.86
N THR A 138 6.78 -13.65 1.18
CA THR A 138 7.16 -12.72 2.25
C THR A 138 7.23 -13.40 3.63
N GLY A 139 6.64 -14.59 3.78
CA GLY A 139 6.70 -15.39 5.01
C GLY A 139 6.13 -14.63 6.20
N ASP A 140 6.80 -14.67 7.34
CA ASP A 140 6.37 -13.95 8.56
C ASP A 140 6.96 -12.54 8.68
N ARG A 141 7.66 -12.06 7.64
CA ARG A 141 8.29 -10.74 7.67
C ARG A 141 7.24 -9.63 7.75
N THR A 142 7.61 -8.55 8.43
CA THR A 142 6.77 -7.35 8.55
C THR A 142 6.83 -6.56 7.24
N LEU A 143 5.67 -6.36 6.61
CA LEU A 143 5.57 -5.52 5.41
C LEU A 143 5.48 -4.05 5.81
N VAL A 144 6.37 -3.22 5.27
CA VAL A 144 6.50 -1.82 5.69
C VAL A 144 6.42 -0.88 4.50
N LYS A 145 5.37 -0.03 4.47
CA LYS A 145 5.24 1.04 3.48
C LYS A 145 6.18 2.19 3.83
N ALA A 146 7.40 2.16 3.29
CA ALA A 146 8.47 3.12 3.49
C ALA A 146 8.30 4.38 2.62
N SER A 147 7.13 5.03 2.75
CA SER A 147 6.81 6.29 2.08
C SER A 147 7.28 7.46 2.93
N PRO A 148 8.20 8.31 2.43
CA PRO A 148 8.49 9.60 3.06
C PRO A 148 7.22 10.45 3.17
N CYS A 149 7.11 11.22 4.25
CA CYS A 149 6.06 12.22 4.48
C CYS A 149 4.62 11.67 4.59
N ASP A 150 4.39 10.35 4.49
CA ASP A 150 3.11 9.70 4.74
C ASP A 150 3.21 8.83 5.99
N ARG A 151 2.73 9.39 7.12
CA ARG A 151 2.68 8.72 8.43
C ARG A 151 1.37 7.99 8.70
N PHE A 152 0.39 8.08 7.81
CA PHE A 152 -0.90 7.43 8.03
C PHE A 152 -0.92 6.06 7.36
N SER A 153 -0.80 6.02 6.04
CA SER A 153 -0.79 4.76 5.29
C SER A 153 0.59 4.10 5.29
N GLY A 154 1.65 4.91 5.44
CA GLY A 154 3.05 4.50 5.59
C GLY A 154 3.66 4.80 6.95
N ILE A 155 4.98 4.62 7.05
CA ILE A 155 5.75 4.90 8.28
C ILE A 155 6.29 6.33 8.38
N GLY A 156 6.16 7.14 7.32
CA GLY A 156 6.69 8.51 7.24
C GLY A 156 8.18 8.64 6.91
N TYR A 157 8.87 7.52 6.69
CA TYR A 157 10.29 7.48 6.44
C TYR A 157 10.59 6.61 5.22
N GLY A 158 11.59 7.01 4.44
CA GLY A 158 12.15 6.18 3.38
C GLY A 158 12.95 5.00 3.94
N GLU A 159 13.10 3.95 3.14
CA GLU A 159 13.73 2.69 3.52
C GLU A 159 15.12 2.87 4.13
N SER A 160 15.95 3.75 3.56
CA SER A 160 17.33 3.99 3.99
C SER A 160 17.48 4.45 5.45
N ILE A 161 16.47 5.13 6.00
CA ILE A 161 16.48 5.64 7.37
C ILE A 161 15.44 4.97 8.27
N ALA A 162 14.56 4.14 7.71
CA ALA A 162 13.41 3.55 8.39
C ALA A 162 13.80 2.85 9.70
N LEU A 163 14.78 1.96 9.68
CA LEU A 163 15.21 1.20 10.87
C LEU A 163 15.76 2.08 11.99
N SER A 164 16.43 3.19 11.66
CA SER A 164 16.93 4.14 12.67
C SER A 164 15.82 4.97 13.32
N LYS A 165 14.65 5.04 12.69
CA LYS A 165 13.48 5.81 13.13
C LYS A 165 12.32 4.91 13.57
N GLN A 166 12.57 3.63 13.86
CA GLN A 166 11.53 2.64 14.15
C GLN A 166 10.55 3.07 15.25
N GLN A 167 11.06 3.68 16.32
CA GLN A 167 10.24 4.20 17.43
C GLN A 167 9.33 5.38 17.05
N PHE A 168 9.52 5.99 15.88
CA PHE A 168 8.75 7.13 15.38
C PHE A 168 7.89 6.78 14.16
N TRP A 169 7.81 5.50 13.81
CA TRP A 169 7.01 5.08 12.67
C TRP A 169 5.55 5.50 12.79
N GLY A 170 4.99 5.87 11.64
CA GLY A 170 3.55 6.10 11.48
C GLY A 170 2.72 4.81 11.50
N GLY A 171 1.47 4.91 11.05
CA GLY A 171 0.46 3.88 11.16
C GLY A 171 0.73 2.60 10.35
N ASN A 172 1.48 2.69 9.25
CA ASN A 172 1.79 1.58 8.34
C ASN A 172 0.54 0.76 7.93
N ILE A 173 -0.60 1.43 7.70
CA ILE A 173 -1.90 0.77 7.44
C ILE A 173 -1.81 -0.16 6.23
N MET A 174 -1.13 0.24 5.14
CA MET A 174 -0.98 -0.62 3.96
C MET A 174 -0.17 -1.88 4.27
N GLY A 175 0.90 -1.77 5.05
CA GLY A 175 1.69 -2.92 5.46
C GLY A 175 0.87 -3.90 6.30
N LYS A 176 0.11 -3.38 7.28
CA LYS A 176 -0.81 -4.16 8.11
C LYS A 176 -1.89 -4.84 7.27
N ALA A 177 -2.49 -4.13 6.32
CA ALA A 177 -3.51 -4.68 5.43
C ALA A 177 -2.99 -5.85 4.58
N LEU A 178 -1.78 -5.74 4.03
CA LEU A 178 -1.16 -6.81 3.24
C LEU A 178 -0.83 -8.04 4.09
N MET A 179 -0.38 -7.84 5.33
CA MET A 179 -0.13 -8.95 6.27
C MET A 179 -1.43 -9.67 6.65
N GLU A 180 -2.53 -8.94 6.80
CA GLU A 180 -3.85 -9.54 7.02
C GLU A 180 -4.33 -10.34 5.80
N VAL A 181 -4.17 -9.80 4.59
CA VAL A 181 -4.47 -10.55 3.35
C VAL A 181 -3.61 -11.81 3.25
N ARG A 182 -2.31 -11.72 3.57
CA ARG A 182 -1.41 -12.88 3.62
C ARG A 182 -1.92 -13.94 4.59
N ARG A 183 -2.32 -13.54 5.81
CA ARG A 183 -2.89 -14.44 6.82
C ARG A 183 -4.13 -15.18 6.28
N ARG A 184 -5.09 -14.46 5.70
CA ARG A 184 -6.32 -15.04 5.12
C ARG A 184 -6.00 -16.07 4.02
N LEU A 185 -5.09 -15.71 3.11
CA LEU A 185 -4.70 -16.59 2.00
C LEU A 185 -4.02 -17.87 2.47
N VAL A 186 -3.26 -17.81 3.57
CA VAL A 186 -2.67 -19.01 4.20
C VAL A 186 -3.77 -19.88 4.81
N GLU A 187 -4.72 -19.29 5.54
CA GLU A 187 -5.83 -20.02 6.16
C GLU A 187 -6.73 -20.71 5.13
N GLU A 188 -7.06 -20.04 4.05
CA GLU A 188 -7.85 -20.59 2.94
C GLU A 188 -7.13 -21.74 2.21
N ALA A 189 -5.80 -21.74 2.21
CA ALA A 189 -4.99 -22.79 1.58
C ALA A 189 -4.82 -24.03 2.49
N GLN A 190 -5.09 -23.93 3.78
CA GLN A 190 -5.07 -25.08 4.68
C GLN A 190 -6.35 -25.91 4.48
N PRO A 191 -6.26 -27.20 4.15
CA PRO A 191 -7.42 -28.06 4.08
C PRO A 191 -8.05 -28.18 5.47
N LEU A 192 -9.28 -27.68 5.63
CA LEU A 192 -10.05 -27.83 6.87
C LEU A 192 -10.19 -29.33 7.21
N PRO A 193 -9.81 -29.79 8.40
CA PRO A 193 -10.27 -31.06 8.92
C PRO A 193 -11.78 -30.95 9.20
N GLY A 194 -12.61 -31.32 8.21
CA GLY A 194 -14.01 -31.71 8.41
C GLY A 194 -15.06 -30.60 8.59
N ALA A 195 -15.03 -29.45 7.89
CA ALA A 195 -16.06 -28.42 8.03
C ALA A 195 -17.00 -28.24 6.83
N THR A 196 -18.30 -28.34 7.10
CA THR A 196 -19.44 -27.93 6.26
C THR A 196 -19.65 -26.41 6.29
N SER A 197 -19.63 -25.79 5.11
CA SER A 197 -20.23 -24.52 4.61
C SER A 197 -20.49 -23.27 5.50
N ARG A 198 -20.08 -22.12 4.92
CA ARG A 198 -20.46 -20.68 5.08
C ARG A 198 -19.69 -19.79 6.08
N PRO A 199 -19.56 -18.47 5.76
CA PRO A 199 -18.36 -17.70 6.01
C PRO A 199 -18.48 -16.85 7.27
N ALA A 200 -17.39 -16.75 8.01
CA ALA A 200 -17.26 -15.82 9.11
C ALA A 200 -17.08 -14.40 8.54
N THR A 201 -18.10 -13.56 8.68
CA THR A 201 -17.89 -12.11 8.72
C THR A 201 -17.08 -11.83 9.97
N TYR A 202 -15.88 -11.28 9.82
CA TYR A 202 -14.99 -11.00 10.95
C TYR A 202 -14.79 -9.50 11.13
N ASP A 203 -15.10 -9.01 12.32
CA ASP A 203 -14.91 -7.64 12.75
C ASP A 203 -13.43 -7.32 12.87
N PHE A 204 -13.05 -6.19 12.26
CA PHE A 204 -11.68 -5.73 12.15
C PHE A 204 -11.50 -4.52 13.07
N ASP A 205 -11.13 -4.77 14.32
CA ASP A 205 -10.71 -3.72 15.25
C ASP A 205 -9.23 -3.40 15.02
N ILE A 206 -8.93 -2.55 14.03
CA ILE A 206 -7.65 -1.80 14.10
C ILE A 206 -7.79 -0.83 15.27
N GLU A 207 -7.11 -1.12 16.38
CA GLU A 207 -6.71 -0.10 17.35
C GLU A 207 -5.81 0.91 16.63
N ILE A 208 -6.44 1.92 16.03
CA ILE A 208 -5.75 3.13 15.62
C ILE A 208 -5.40 3.82 16.93
N MET A 209 -4.12 3.75 17.32
CA MET A 209 -3.59 4.58 18.39
C MET A 209 -4.00 6.02 18.10
N SER A 210 -4.93 6.53 18.89
CA SER A 210 -5.43 7.89 18.81
C SER A 210 -4.33 8.83 19.30
N THR A 211 -3.36 9.14 18.45
CA THR A 211 -2.59 10.36 18.61
C THR A 211 -3.49 11.48 18.09
N GLU A 212 -3.83 12.41 18.97
CA GLU A 212 -4.63 13.62 18.70
C GLU A 212 -3.89 14.61 17.77
N ASP A 213 -3.31 14.13 16.68
CA ASP A 213 -2.69 14.98 15.67
C ASP A 213 -3.70 15.16 14.53
N ASP A 214 -4.33 16.35 14.53
CA ASP A 214 -5.21 16.85 13.48
C ASP A 214 -4.55 16.72 12.09
N TRP A 215 -4.96 15.68 11.37
CA TRP A 215 -4.50 15.36 10.02
C TRP A 215 -5.03 16.35 8.96
N GLU A 216 -5.97 17.24 9.32
CA GLU A 216 -6.58 18.22 8.40
C GLU A 216 -5.64 19.38 8.01
N ASP A 217 -4.48 19.50 8.66
CA ASP A 217 -3.60 20.69 8.53
C ASP A 217 -2.21 20.41 7.91
N THR A 218 -2.01 19.27 7.24
CA THR A 218 -0.79 19.09 6.43
C THR A 218 -0.94 19.79 5.07
N PRO A 219 -0.24 20.90 4.79
CA PRO A 219 -0.34 21.57 3.50
C PRO A 219 0.18 20.65 2.39
N ALA A 220 -0.59 20.55 1.30
CA ALA A 220 -0.12 19.94 0.07
C ALA A 220 1.09 20.72 -0.46
N PRO A 221 2.14 20.05 -0.99
CA PRO A 221 3.26 20.75 -1.62
C PRO A 221 2.78 21.57 -2.82
N THR A 222 3.33 22.77 -2.97
CA THR A 222 3.11 23.67 -4.11
C THR A 222 3.76 23.12 -5.37
N ALA A 223 3.18 23.44 -6.53
CA ALA A 223 3.47 22.89 -7.86
C ALA A 223 4.90 23.14 -8.43
N ASP A 224 5.86 23.57 -7.63
CA ASP A 224 7.21 23.97 -8.08
C ASP A 224 8.30 22.88 -7.93
N GLU A 225 7.95 21.62 -7.62
CA GLU A 225 8.90 20.49 -7.57
C GLU A 225 8.53 19.34 -8.53
N LEU A 226 8.23 19.66 -9.79
CA LEU A 226 8.10 18.66 -10.86
C LEU A 226 9.05 19.01 -12.02
N ASP A 227 10.24 18.40 -11.99
CA ASP A 227 11.21 18.45 -13.08
C ASP A 227 10.67 17.71 -14.32
N SER A 228 10.88 18.35 -15.47
CA SER A 228 10.42 17.97 -16.80
C SER A 228 11.12 16.72 -17.31
N SER A 229 10.48 15.57 -17.15
CA SER A 229 10.77 14.38 -17.95
C SER A 229 9.48 13.66 -18.33
N SER A 230 8.58 14.43 -18.95
CA SER A 230 7.39 13.96 -19.65
C SER A 230 7.75 13.71 -21.11
N MET A 231 8.17 12.49 -21.46
CA MET A 231 8.14 11.94 -22.84
C MET A 231 8.32 10.41 -22.84
N ASP A 232 8.99 9.82 -21.84
CA ASP A 232 9.13 8.34 -21.72
C ASP A 232 7.89 7.63 -21.13
N LYS A 233 6.91 8.40 -20.62
CA LYS A 233 5.67 7.89 -20.00
C LYS A 233 4.64 7.33 -21.00
N LEU A 234 4.83 7.49 -22.31
CA LEU A 234 3.88 7.04 -23.33
C LEU A 234 3.98 5.54 -23.66
N THR A 235 5.11 4.90 -23.37
CA THR A 235 5.30 3.46 -23.61
C THR A 235 4.55 2.59 -22.60
N GLY A 236 4.32 3.08 -21.38
CA GLY A 236 3.55 2.39 -20.35
C GLY A 236 2.04 2.41 -20.59
N LEU A 237 1.53 3.47 -21.23
CA LEU A 237 0.12 3.59 -21.59
C LEU A 237 -0.29 2.58 -22.66
N CYS A 238 0.58 2.28 -23.64
CA CYS A 238 0.31 1.23 -24.64
C CYS A 238 0.18 -0.17 -24.02
N ALA A 239 1.04 -0.52 -23.04
CA ALA A 239 0.93 -1.81 -22.36
C ALA A 239 -0.34 -1.91 -21.49
N ALA A 240 -0.75 -0.81 -20.86
CA ALA A 240 -1.99 -0.73 -20.09
C ALA A 240 -3.24 -0.79 -21.00
N VAL A 241 -3.21 -0.13 -22.16
CA VAL A 241 -4.29 -0.19 -23.17
C VAL A 241 -4.38 -1.59 -23.81
N GLU A 242 -3.24 -2.24 -24.10
CA GLU A 242 -3.24 -3.63 -24.58
C GLU A 242 -3.73 -4.62 -23.52
N GLN A 243 -3.40 -4.41 -22.24
CA GLN A 243 -3.94 -5.23 -21.17
C GLN A 243 -5.44 -4.97 -20.96
N LEU A 244 -5.90 -3.73 -21.06
CA LEU A 244 -7.32 -3.39 -21.02
C LEU A 244 -8.09 -3.96 -22.22
N SER A 245 -7.51 -3.94 -23.42
CA SER A 245 -8.08 -4.59 -24.60
C SER A 245 -8.21 -6.09 -24.39
N LYS A 246 -7.16 -6.76 -23.88
CA LYS A 246 -7.21 -8.20 -23.58
C LYS A 246 -8.24 -8.53 -22.48
N CYS A 247 -8.40 -7.66 -21.48
CA CYS A 247 -9.47 -7.78 -20.49
C CYS A 247 -10.85 -7.65 -21.13
N MET A 248 -11.06 -6.66 -21.98
CA MET A 248 -12.33 -6.43 -22.68
C MET A 248 -12.68 -7.59 -23.63
N ASP A 249 -11.70 -8.10 -24.38
CA ASP A 249 -11.88 -9.24 -25.29
C ASP A 249 -12.25 -10.51 -24.51
N ALA A 250 -11.58 -10.77 -23.38
CA ALA A 250 -11.92 -11.89 -22.49
C ALA A 250 -13.34 -11.75 -21.88
N MET A 251 -13.79 -10.51 -21.64
CA MET A 251 -15.12 -10.21 -21.12
C MET A 251 -16.23 -10.39 -22.15
N GLU A 252 -15.99 -10.08 -23.43
CA GLU A 252 -16.97 -10.37 -24.50
C GLU A 252 -17.18 -11.87 -24.68
N VAL A 253 -16.11 -12.65 -24.58
CA VAL A 253 -16.19 -14.12 -24.64
C VAL A 253 -16.96 -14.68 -23.43
N ALA A 254 -16.72 -14.17 -22.22
CA ALA A 254 -17.45 -14.60 -21.02
C ALA A 254 -18.93 -14.18 -21.00
N LYS A 255 -19.31 -13.12 -21.73
CA LYS A 255 -20.70 -12.66 -21.86
C LYS A 255 -21.47 -13.41 -22.96
N ALA A 256 -20.76 -14.07 -23.88
CA ALA A 256 -21.31 -14.84 -24.98
C ALA A 256 -21.47 -16.35 -24.67
N ALA A 257 -21.01 -16.81 -23.49
CA ALA A 257 -21.14 -18.17 -22.98
C ALA A 257 -22.26 -18.27 -21.94
#